data_AF-A0A3M2JL10-F1
#
_entry.id   AF-A0A3M2JL10-F1
#
_cell.length_a   1.000
_cell.length_b   1.000
_cell.length_c   1.000
_cell.angle_alpha   90.00
_cell.angle_beta   90.00
_cell.angle_gamma   90.00
#
_symmetry.space_group_name_H-M   'P 1'
#
loop_
_entity.id
_entity.type
_entity.pdbx_description
1 polymer ?
#
loop_
_entity_poly.entity_id
_entity_poly.type
_entity_poly.pdbx_seq_one_letter_code
_entity_poly.pdbx_strand_id
1 'polypeptide(L)'
;MSILNQLLVEPEARIIAFGGGKGRQALIRRFVVEQARRGKRGMIALTGIRKPPPAGALILARDMELLSDLMLRESAEQSFVYLARETEGPLIRGLLPEDLARLTRQLPTDYLVVDLGVHPEAALIDPRRVEEWAEQGRWGQLIYALDISVIDAPVETGVVENPEHFRREFPEAATLTRPVLMEYLTDTSRGMGSLFHQAWPALLFLSGVERAAEENLAITFARELAARGICHVAVGKPELNRCKRLRVS
;
A
#
# COMPACT_ATOMS: atom_id res chain seq x y z
N MET A 1 10.64 -11.01 16.47
CA MET A 1 10.04 -11.24 15.13
C MET A 1 9.78 -9.87 14.51
N SER A 2 10.19 -9.62 13.27
CA SER A 2 9.97 -8.31 12.62
C SER A 2 8.49 -8.03 12.41
N ILE A 3 8.13 -6.76 12.22
CA ILE A 3 6.76 -6.38 11.87
C ILE A 3 6.30 -7.08 10.59
N LEU A 4 7.18 -7.29 9.61
CA LEU A 4 6.78 -7.80 8.30
C LEU A 4 6.61 -9.30 8.25
N ASN A 5 7.38 -10.08 9.02
CA ASN A 5 7.06 -11.50 9.23
C ASN A 5 5.67 -11.67 9.86
N GLN A 6 5.21 -10.67 10.60
CA GLN A 6 3.87 -10.62 11.17
C GLN A 6 2.86 -9.93 10.24
N LEU A 7 3.24 -9.41 9.08
CA LEU A 7 2.29 -8.81 8.12
C LEU A 7 2.15 -9.67 6.86
N LEU A 8 3.18 -10.40 6.44
CA LEU A 8 3.08 -11.35 5.34
C LEU A 8 2.11 -12.49 5.71
N VAL A 9 1.07 -12.64 4.91
CA VAL A 9 0.19 -13.81 4.92
C VAL A 9 0.80 -14.87 4.01
N GLU A 10 1.39 -14.44 2.89
CA GLU A 10 2.11 -15.28 1.93
C GLU A 10 3.58 -14.87 1.88
N PRO A 11 4.48 -15.54 2.64
CA PRO A 11 5.91 -15.19 2.70
C PRO A 11 6.64 -15.32 1.36
N GLU A 12 6.11 -16.14 0.45
CA GLU A 12 6.66 -16.39 -0.88
C GLU A 12 6.05 -15.49 -1.97
N ALA A 13 5.18 -14.54 -1.58
CA ALA A 13 4.62 -13.56 -2.52
C ALA A 13 5.75 -12.76 -3.19
N ARG A 14 5.92 -12.97 -4.49
CA ARG A 14 6.90 -12.23 -5.32
C ARG A 14 6.47 -10.80 -5.59
N ILE A 15 5.18 -10.48 -5.51
CA ILE A 15 4.64 -9.16 -5.79
C ILE A 15 3.76 -8.75 -4.63
N ILE A 16 4.15 -7.69 -3.92
CA ILE A 16 3.44 -7.19 -2.74
C ILE A 16 3.09 -5.73 -2.96
N ALA A 17 1.80 -5.44 -2.92
CA ALA A 17 1.30 -4.08 -3.04
C ALA A 17 1.16 -3.42 -1.66
N PHE A 18 1.49 -2.14 -1.60
CA PHE A 18 1.28 -1.30 -0.43
C PHE A 18 0.38 -0.13 -0.81
N GLY A 19 -0.75 0.01 -0.12
CA GLY A 19 -1.73 1.07 -0.32
C GLY A 19 -1.99 1.88 0.94
N GLY A 20 -2.80 2.94 0.82
CA GLY A 20 -3.23 3.78 1.94
C GLY A 20 -2.28 4.92 2.30
N GLY A 21 -2.42 5.48 3.50
CA GLY A 21 -1.83 6.74 3.93
C GLY A 21 -0.61 6.62 4.85
N LYS A 22 -0.61 7.39 5.96
CA LYS A 22 0.51 7.46 6.91
C LYS A 22 0.95 6.06 7.34
N GLY A 23 2.26 5.83 7.37
CA GLY A 23 2.86 4.55 7.73
C GLY A 23 3.14 3.61 6.55
N ARG A 24 2.52 3.79 5.37
CA ARG A 24 2.78 2.99 4.16
C ARG A 24 4.26 2.99 3.77
N GLN A 25 4.87 4.17 3.67
CA GLN A 25 6.29 4.32 3.32
C GLN A 25 7.22 3.67 4.34
N ALA A 26 6.89 3.75 5.62
CA ALA A 26 7.65 3.14 6.69
C ALA A 26 7.60 1.61 6.60
N LEU A 27 6.43 1.04 6.28
CA LEU A 27 6.27 -0.38 6.03
C LEU A 27 7.09 -0.84 4.81
N ILE A 28 6.99 -0.14 3.68
CA ILE A 28 7.78 -0.41 2.47
C ILE A 28 9.28 -0.43 2.80
N ARG A 29 9.79 0.60 3.47
CA ARG A 29 11.21 0.69 3.84
C ARG A 29 11.65 -0.46 4.73
N ARG A 30 10.88 -0.77 5.77
CA ARG A 30 11.17 -1.89 6.65
C ARG A 30 11.20 -3.20 5.84
N PHE A 31 10.30 -3.34 4.87
CA PHE A 31 10.20 -4.52 4.03
C PHE A 31 11.46 -4.70 3.21
N VAL A 32 11.83 -3.67 2.43
CA VAL A 32 13.00 -3.78 1.57
C VAL A 32 14.31 -3.94 2.34
N VAL A 33 14.48 -3.26 3.48
CA VAL A 33 15.67 -3.42 4.34
C VAL A 33 15.75 -4.84 4.90
N GLU A 34 14.62 -5.43 5.28
CA GLU A 34 14.61 -6.79 5.81
C GLU A 34 14.89 -7.83 4.71
N GLN A 35 14.29 -7.69 3.53
CA GLN A 35 14.57 -8.59 2.42
C GLN A 35 16.03 -8.49 1.96
N ALA A 36 16.57 -7.26 1.90
CA ALA A 36 17.99 -7.01 1.63
C ALA A 36 18.91 -7.75 2.61
N ARG A 37 18.60 -7.70 3.92
CA ARG A 37 19.36 -8.44 4.95
C ARG A 37 19.31 -9.96 4.79
N ARG A 38 18.31 -10.48 4.09
CA ARG A 38 18.20 -11.91 3.73
C ARG A 38 18.88 -12.23 2.40
N GLY A 39 19.61 -11.28 1.81
CA GLY A 39 20.24 -11.42 0.51
C GLY A 39 19.25 -11.41 -0.66
N LYS A 40 17.97 -11.08 -0.42
CA LYS A 40 16.98 -10.94 -1.49
C LYS A 40 17.12 -9.58 -2.14
N ARG A 41 17.05 -9.57 -3.47
CA ARG A 41 17.01 -8.39 -4.32
C ARG A 41 15.57 -8.08 -4.66
N GLY A 42 15.20 -6.81 -4.58
CA GLY A 42 13.87 -6.41 -5.00
C GLY A 42 13.79 -5.00 -5.49
N MET A 43 12.59 -4.60 -5.85
CA MET A 43 12.33 -3.33 -6.53
C MET A 43 11.10 -2.67 -5.96
N ILE A 44 11.04 -1.36 -6.11
CA ILE A 44 9.88 -0.56 -5.70
C ILE A 44 9.35 0.15 -6.94
N ALA A 45 8.25 -0.36 -7.48
CA ALA A 45 7.49 0.28 -8.55
C ALA A 45 6.62 1.39 -7.96
N LEU A 46 6.90 2.64 -8.33
CA LEU A 46 6.13 3.79 -7.90
C LEU A 46 4.98 4.03 -8.88
N THR A 47 3.72 3.92 -8.44
CA THR A 47 2.55 4.16 -9.30
C THR A 47 2.09 5.62 -9.30
N GLY A 48 2.59 6.42 -8.36
CA GLY A 48 2.37 7.85 -8.25
C GLY A 48 3.60 8.52 -7.69
N ILE A 49 4.03 9.63 -8.31
CA ILE A 49 5.25 10.35 -7.92
C ILE A 49 4.91 11.82 -7.77
N ARG A 50 4.90 12.28 -6.52
CA ARG A 50 4.83 13.70 -6.19
C ARG A 50 6.06 14.20 -5.44
N LYS A 51 6.84 13.28 -4.86
CA LYS A 51 8.11 13.57 -4.20
C LYS A 51 9.11 12.47 -4.56
N PRO A 52 10.41 12.80 -4.71
CA PRO A 52 11.44 11.80 -4.92
C PRO A 52 11.46 10.81 -3.75
N PRO A 53 11.89 9.56 -3.99
CA PRO A 53 11.97 8.58 -2.94
C PRO A 53 12.94 9.06 -1.86
N PRO A 54 12.63 8.72 -0.61
CA PRO A 54 13.30 9.33 0.53
C PRO A 54 14.71 8.77 0.81
N ALA A 55 15.09 7.64 0.19
CA ALA A 55 16.43 7.07 0.18
C ALA A 55 16.51 5.91 -0.83
N GLY A 56 17.62 5.77 -1.56
CA GLY A 56 17.87 4.75 -2.60
C GLY A 56 17.97 5.35 -4.01
N ALA A 57 18.42 4.57 -5.00
CA ALA A 57 18.47 5.04 -6.39
C ALA A 57 17.08 5.05 -7.02
N LEU A 58 16.75 6.18 -7.66
CA LEU A 58 15.58 6.32 -8.53
C LEU A 58 16.04 6.14 -9.97
N ILE A 59 15.55 5.10 -10.63
CA ILE A 59 15.77 4.86 -12.04
C ILE A 59 14.59 5.44 -12.81
N LEU A 60 14.93 6.32 -13.76
CA LEU A 60 14.00 6.97 -14.67
C LEU A 60 14.38 6.57 -16.09
N ALA A 61 13.39 6.14 -16.88
CA ALA A 61 13.57 5.93 -18.30
C ALA A 61 12.29 6.22 -19.08
N ARG A 62 12.47 6.65 -20.34
CA ARG A 62 11.39 7.00 -21.28
C ARG A 62 10.80 5.82 -22.01
N ASP A 63 11.52 4.73 -22.16
CA ASP A 63 11.00 3.46 -22.68
C ASP A 63 11.20 2.33 -21.66
N MET A 64 10.44 1.26 -21.82
CA MET A 64 10.41 0.16 -20.86
C MET A 64 11.59 -0.82 -21.01
N GLU A 65 12.25 -0.84 -22.16
CA GLU A 65 13.41 -1.71 -22.38
C GLU A 65 14.61 -1.12 -21.65
N LEU A 66 14.87 0.17 -21.86
CA LEU A 66 15.88 0.92 -21.13
C LEU A 66 15.61 0.91 -19.63
N LEU A 67 14.35 1.05 -19.19
CA LEU A 67 14.01 0.93 -17.77
C LEU A 67 14.43 -0.43 -17.22
N SER A 68 14.17 -1.51 -17.96
CA SER A 68 14.48 -2.88 -17.56
C SER A 68 15.98 -3.16 -17.57
N ASP A 69 16.72 -2.62 -18.54
CA ASP A 69 18.18 -2.75 -18.62
C ASP A 69 18.90 -2.00 -17.50
N LEU A 70 18.50 -0.75 -17.23
CA LEU A 70 19.03 0.04 -16.12
C LEU A 70 18.70 -0.63 -14.78
N MET A 71 17.48 -1.13 -14.63
CA MET A 71 17.05 -1.92 -13.48
C MET A 71 17.95 -3.14 -13.25
N LEU A 72 18.19 -3.93 -14.30
CA LEU A 72 19.06 -5.11 -14.24
C LEU A 72 20.46 -4.74 -13.74
N ARG A 73 21.04 -3.67 -14.29
CA ARG A 73 22.36 -3.18 -13.92
C ARG A 73 22.41 -2.71 -12.46
N GLU A 74 21.53 -1.82 -12.06
CA GLU A 74 21.54 -1.23 -10.71
C GLU A 74 21.19 -2.26 -9.62
N SER A 75 20.30 -3.22 -9.92
CA SER A 75 19.95 -4.31 -8.99
C SER A 75 21.10 -5.29 -8.72
N ALA A 76 22.18 -5.24 -9.51
CA ALA A 76 23.40 -6.00 -9.23
C ALA A 76 24.24 -5.35 -8.13
N GLU A 77 24.16 -4.03 -7.98
CA GLU A 77 24.96 -3.25 -7.03
C GLU A 77 24.16 -2.86 -5.78
N GLN A 78 22.84 -2.74 -5.91
CA GLN A 78 21.95 -2.28 -4.86
C GLN A 78 20.95 -3.36 -4.45
N SER A 79 20.64 -3.45 -3.15
CA SER A 79 19.64 -4.39 -2.66
C SER A 79 18.21 -4.03 -3.09
N PHE A 80 17.95 -2.75 -3.35
CA PHE A 80 16.69 -2.28 -3.93
C PHE A 80 16.84 -0.97 -4.71
N VAL A 81 15.97 -0.79 -5.69
CA VAL A 81 15.88 0.42 -6.53
C VAL A 81 14.42 0.86 -6.71
N TYR A 82 14.21 2.16 -6.92
CA TYR A 82 12.89 2.71 -7.25
C TYR A 82 12.75 2.86 -8.76
N LEU A 83 11.60 2.48 -9.28
CA LEU A 83 11.28 2.53 -10.70
C LEU A 83 10.14 3.50 -10.97
N ALA A 84 10.34 4.32 -12.01
CA ALA A 84 9.42 5.34 -12.45
C ALA A 84 9.62 5.67 -13.93
N ARG A 85 8.64 6.34 -14.55
CA ARG A 85 8.72 6.73 -15.97
C ARG A 85 9.11 8.19 -16.09
N GLU A 86 10.08 8.46 -16.95
CA GLU A 86 10.33 9.82 -17.43
C GLU A 86 9.30 10.16 -18.51
N THR A 87 8.85 11.42 -18.56
CA THR A 87 7.99 11.92 -19.64
C THR A 87 8.74 12.93 -20.51
N GLU A 88 8.14 13.36 -21.63
CA GLU A 88 8.72 14.42 -22.46
C GLU A 88 8.69 15.77 -21.70
N GLY A 89 9.78 16.07 -20.99
CA GLY A 89 9.93 17.30 -20.19
C GLY A 89 10.46 17.03 -18.78
N PRO A 90 10.45 18.02 -17.87
CA PRO A 90 10.96 17.88 -16.50
C PRO A 90 10.06 17.04 -15.58
N LEU A 91 9.06 16.35 -16.13
CA LEU A 91 8.01 15.66 -15.37
C LEU A 91 8.33 14.17 -15.25
N ILE A 92 8.29 13.68 -14.01
CA ILE A 92 8.35 12.26 -13.67
C ILE A 92 6.92 11.78 -13.43
N ARG A 93 6.54 10.66 -14.03
CA ARG A 93 5.27 9.99 -13.76
C ARG A 93 5.51 8.62 -13.14
N GLY A 94 4.55 8.17 -12.33
CA GLY A 94 4.53 6.79 -11.86
C GLY A 94 4.38 5.80 -13.02
N LEU A 95 4.71 4.55 -12.76
CA LEU A 95 4.41 3.44 -13.66
C LEU A 95 2.88 3.31 -13.83
N LEU A 96 2.46 2.85 -14.99
CA LEU A 96 1.08 2.46 -15.26
C LEU A 96 0.89 0.94 -15.06
N PRO A 97 -0.35 0.44 -14.92
CA PRO A 97 -0.64 -0.99 -14.81
C PRO A 97 0.05 -1.86 -15.88
N GLU A 98 0.07 -1.39 -17.14
CA GLU A 98 0.70 -2.08 -18.26
C GLU A 98 2.23 -2.10 -18.17
N ASP A 99 2.85 -1.05 -17.61
CA ASP A 99 4.29 -1.01 -17.35
C ASP A 99 4.66 -2.08 -16.32
N LEU A 100 3.85 -2.22 -15.26
CA LEU A 100 4.02 -3.24 -14.23
C LEU A 100 3.84 -4.65 -14.80
N ALA A 101 2.82 -4.86 -15.63
CA ALA A 101 2.59 -6.14 -16.30
C ALA A 101 3.78 -6.55 -17.19
N ARG A 102 4.47 -5.58 -17.80
CA ARG A 102 5.69 -5.82 -18.57
C ARG A 102 6.89 -6.16 -17.67
N LEU A 103 7.12 -5.37 -16.62
CA LEU A 103 8.21 -5.61 -15.65
C LEU A 103 8.07 -6.98 -14.99
N THR A 104 6.85 -7.36 -14.59
CA THR A 104 6.60 -8.62 -13.87
C THR A 104 6.93 -9.86 -14.68
N ARG A 105 6.79 -9.82 -16.02
CA ARG A 105 7.19 -10.94 -16.91
C ARG A 105 8.70 -11.09 -17.04
N GLN A 106 9.45 -10.02 -16.80
CA GLN A 106 10.89 -9.96 -17.00
C GLN A 106 11.67 -10.07 -15.68
N LEU A 107 10.97 -10.18 -14.53
CA LEU A 107 11.50 -10.11 -13.16
C LEU A 107 12.68 -11.07 -12.90
N PRO A 108 13.92 -10.56 -12.85
CA PRO A 108 15.09 -11.28 -12.36
C PRO A 108 15.25 -11.16 -10.84
N THR A 109 14.29 -10.50 -10.17
CA THR A 109 14.34 -10.20 -8.73
C THR A 109 13.49 -11.17 -7.91
N ASP A 110 13.84 -11.28 -6.63
CA ASP A 110 13.15 -12.14 -5.68
C ASP A 110 11.77 -11.60 -5.34
N TYR A 111 11.63 -10.27 -5.34
CA TYR A 111 10.35 -9.60 -5.09
C TYR A 111 10.22 -8.25 -5.82
N LEU A 112 8.97 -7.80 -5.95
CA LEU A 112 8.54 -6.51 -6.44
C LEU A 112 7.56 -5.89 -5.44
N VAL A 113 7.87 -4.70 -4.97
CA VAL A 113 6.98 -3.87 -4.18
C VAL A 113 6.27 -2.90 -5.10
N VAL A 114 4.94 -2.84 -5.01
CA VAL A 114 4.13 -1.85 -5.73
C VAL A 114 3.65 -0.80 -4.74
N ASP A 115 4.13 0.43 -4.87
CA ASP A 115 3.68 1.56 -4.06
C ASP A 115 2.49 2.26 -4.76
N LEU A 116 1.27 1.97 -4.28
CA LEU A 116 0.02 2.49 -4.84
C LEU A 116 -0.22 3.97 -4.52
N GLY A 117 0.68 4.59 -3.78
CA GLY A 117 0.49 5.94 -3.27
C GLY A 117 0.59 7.05 -4.29
N VAL A 118 -0.37 7.96 -4.21
CA VAL A 118 -0.51 9.11 -5.11
C VAL A 118 -0.36 10.43 -4.33
N HIS A 119 -0.73 10.40 -3.05
CA HIS A 119 -0.55 11.46 -2.07
C HIS A 119 0.03 10.87 -0.77
N PRO A 120 1.03 11.51 -0.13
CA PRO A 120 1.59 11.02 1.14
C PRO A 120 0.59 11.07 2.30
N GLU A 121 -0.47 11.87 2.19
CA GLU A 121 -1.48 12.06 3.24
C GLU A 121 -2.80 11.33 2.95
N ALA A 122 -3.07 10.93 1.69
CA ALA A 122 -4.35 10.28 1.37
C ALA A 122 -4.44 8.94 2.09
N ALA A 123 -5.31 8.88 3.08
CA ALA A 123 -5.59 7.70 3.87
C ALA A 123 -6.47 6.72 3.11
N LEU A 124 -7.38 7.23 2.28
CA LEU A 124 -8.24 6.44 1.42
C LEU A 124 -7.86 6.65 -0.06
N ILE A 125 -7.33 5.60 -0.69
CA ILE A 125 -7.17 5.52 -2.15
C ILE A 125 -8.41 4.90 -2.80
N ASP A 126 -8.62 5.19 -4.09
CA ASP A 126 -9.73 4.62 -4.87
C ASP A 126 -9.57 3.09 -5.02
N PRO A 127 -10.55 2.26 -4.58
CA PRO A 127 -10.48 0.81 -4.69
C PRO A 127 -10.35 0.32 -6.13
N ARG A 128 -10.97 1.00 -7.11
CA ARG A 128 -10.95 0.57 -8.52
C ARG A 128 -9.55 0.61 -9.09
N ARG A 129 -8.75 1.60 -8.67
CA ARG A 129 -7.33 1.67 -9.01
C ARG A 129 -6.57 0.48 -8.42
N VAL A 130 -6.87 0.09 -7.18
CA VAL A 130 -6.23 -1.08 -6.57
C VAL A 130 -6.58 -2.35 -7.34
N GLU A 131 -7.84 -2.51 -7.75
CA GLU A 131 -8.34 -3.66 -8.50
C GLU A 131 -7.74 -3.74 -9.92
N GLU A 132 -7.76 -2.63 -10.67
CA GLU A 132 -7.16 -2.55 -12.01
C GLU A 132 -5.69 -2.99 -11.99
N TRP A 133 -4.96 -2.53 -10.97
CA TRP A 133 -3.57 -2.92 -10.81
C TRP A 133 -3.40 -4.37 -10.34
N ALA A 134 -4.32 -4.91 -9.55
CA ALA A 134 -4.30 -6.30 -9.11
C ALA A 134 -4.53 -7.27 -10.28
N GLU A 135 -5.49 -6.96 -11.14
CA GLU A 135 -5.81 -7.74 -12.36
C GLU A 135 -4.60 -7.82 -13.31
N GLN A 136 -3.88 -6.72 -13.47
CA GLN A 136 -2.74 -6.64 -14.39
C GLN A 136 -1.41 -7.07 -13.77
N GLY A 137 -1.28 -6.93 -12.45
CA GLY A 137 -0.02 -7.10 -11.72
C GLY A 137 0.16 -8.44 -11.00
N ARG A 138 -0.83 -9.34 -11.01
CA ARG A 138 -0.79 -10.66 -10.34
C ARG A 138 -0.24 -10.58 -8.91
N TRP A 139 -0.81 -9.71 -8.10
CA TRP A 139 -0.31 -9.48 -6.75
C TRP A 139 -0.47 -10.73 -5.89
N GLY A 140 0.56 -11.06 -5.12
CA GLY A 140 0.49 -12.13 -4.14
C GLY A 140 -0.11 -11.66 -2.80
N GLN A 141 -0.03 -10.36 -2.49
CA GLN A 141 -0.56 -9.80 -1.25
C GLN A 141 -0.71 -8.26 -1.32
N LEU A 142 -1.71 -7.71 -0.61
CA LEU A 142 -1.84 -6.27 -0.33
C LEU A 142 -1.65 -6.02 1.16
N ILE A 143 -0.91 -4.97 1.47
CA ILE A 143 -0.84 -4.37 2.79
C ILE A 143 -1.37 -2.95 2.69
N TYR A 144 -2.56 -2.70 3.22
CA TYR A 144 -3.21 -1.40 3.20
C TYR A 144 -3.00 -0.67 4.53
N ALA A 145 -2.31 0.45 4.52
CA ALA A 145 -2.06 1.25 5.72
C ALA A 145 -3.15 2.30 5.91
N LEU A 146 -4.05 2.10 6.87
CA LEU A 146 -5.06 3.09 7.27
C LEU A 146 -4.59 3.80 8.53
N ASP A 147 -4.43 5.12 8.45
CA ASP A 147 -4.12 5.95 9.61
C ASP A 147 -5.36 6.11 10.49
N ILE A 148 -5.29 5.66 11.74
CA ILE A 148 -6.44 5.71 12.65
C ILE A 148 -6.86 7.15 12.99
N SER A 149 -5.96 8.13 12.81
CA SER A 149 -6.26 9.55 13.06
C SER A 149 -7.23 10.15 12.04
N VAL A 150 -7.55 9.45 10.95
CA VAL A 150 -8.57 9.91 9.99
C VAL A 150 -10.00 9.59 10.42
N ILE A 151 -10.18 8.79 11.49
CA ILE A 151 -11.49 8.64 12.09
C ILE A 151 -11.95 10.02 12.57
N ASP A 152 -13.14 10.41 12.13
CA ASP A 152 -13.78 11.71 12.36
C ASP A 152 -13.12 12.90 11.63
N ALA A 153 -12.18 12.65 10.71
CA ALA A 153 -11.62 13.69 9.85
C ALA A 153 -12.61 14.14 8.76
N PRO A 154 -12.54 15.39 8.26
CA PRO A 154 -13.35 15.84 7.14
C PRO A 154 -13.03 15.08 5.85
N VAL A 155 -14.04 14.87 5.00
CA VAL A 155 -13.86 14.32 3.66
C VAL A 155 -13.34 15.43 2.76
N GLU A 156 -12.02 15.51 2.61
CA GLU A 156 -11.36 16.52 1.77
C GLU A 156 -10.11 15.98 1.06
N THR A 157 -9.63 16.76 0.09
CA THR A 157 -8.42 16.47 -0.67
C THR A 157 -7.25 16.33 0.28
N GLY A 158 -6.52 15.23 0.18
CA GLY A 158 -5.38 14.96 1.05
C GLY A 158 -5.71 13.95 2.15
N VAL A 159 -6.98 13.77 2.53
CA VAL A 159 -7.44 12.63 3.37
C VAL A 159 -8.00 11.52 2.51
N VAL A 160 -8.77 11.88 1.47
CA VAL A 160 -9.30 10.98 0.45
C VAL A 160 -8.71 11.38 -0.90
N GLU A 161 -8.25 10.39 -1.69
CA GLU A 161 -7.65 10.62 -3.00
C GLU A 161 -8.62 11.31 -3.97
N ASN A 162 -9.87 10.86 -3.99
CA ASN A 162 -10.93 11.41 -4.81
C ASN A 162 -12.18 11.71 -3.96
N PRO A 163 -12.24 12.90 -3.31
CA PRO A 163 -13.37 13.27 -2.47
C PRO A 163 -14.70 13.32 -3.22
N GLU A 164 -14.69 13.69 -4.50
CA GLU A 164 -15.91 13.72 -5.32
C GLU A 164 -16.47 12.32 -5.54
N HIS A 165 -15.62 11.36 -5.91
CA HIS A 165 -16.04 9.97 -6.06
C HIS A 165 -16.53 9.40 -4.72
N PHE A 166 -15.79 9.64 -3.63
CA PHE A 166 -16.20 9.21 -2.31
C PHE A 166 -17.58 9.76 -1.91
N ARG A 167 -17.84 11.05 -2.15
CA ARG A 167 -19.16 11.65 -1.89
C ARG A 167 -20.26 11.17 -2.83
N ARG A 168 -19.94 10.57 -3.99
CA ARG A 168 -20.98 9.90 -4.80
C ARG A 168 -21.42 8.57 -4.19
N GLU A 169 -20.47 7.83 -3.63
CA GLU A 169 -20.74 6.54 -2.96
C GLU A 169 -21.32 6.74 -1.55
N PHE A 170 -20.90 7.81 -0.86
CA PHE A 170 -21.31 8.20 0.50
C PHE A 170 -21.78 9.67 0.54
N PRO A 171 -22.95 10.00 -0.04
CA PRO A 171 -23.41 11.37 -0.22
C PRO A 171 -23.65 12.16 1.06
N GLU A 172 -23.99 11.46 2.14
CA GLU A 172 -24.24 12.09 3.45
C GLU A 172 -22.95 12.23 4.28
N ALA A 173 -21.82 11.69 3.82
CA ALA A 173 -20.56 11.71 4.57
C ALA A 173 -19.80 13.01 4.35
N ALA A 174 -20.00 13.98 5.24
CA ALA A 174 -19.12 15.15 5.36
C ALA A 174 -17.81 14.83 6.10
N THR A 175 -17.84 13.82 6.97
CA THR A 175 -16.71 13.36 7.78
C THR A 175 -16.55 11.84 7.68
N LEU A 176 -15.32 11.37 7.81
CA LEU A 176 -14.94 9.96 7.88
C LEU A 176 -15.23 9.41 9.28
N THR A 177 -16.50 9.46 9.67
CA THR A 177 -16.92 8.89 10.94
C THR A 177 -16.61 7.39 10.97
N ARG A 178 -16.49 6.84 12.18
CA ARG A 178 -16.28 5.41 12.36
C ARG A 178 -17.30 4.53 11.61
N PRO A 179 -18.63 4.79 11.63
CA PRO A 179 -19.59 4.03 10.82
C PRO A 179 -19.31 4.11 9.31
N VAL A 180 -19.01 5.31 8.79
CA VAL A 180 -18.71 5.51 7.37
C VAL A 180 -17.45 4.75 6.97
N LEU A 181 -16.38 4.81 7.76
CA LEU A 181 -15.15 4.04 7.49
C LEU A 181 -15.38 2.54 7.61
N MET A 182 -16.21 2.09 8.54
CA MET A 182 -16.58 0.68 8.67
C MET A 182 -17.31 0.19 7.42
N GLU A 183 -18.31 0.95 6.96
CA GLU A 183 -19.05 0.65 5.75
C GLU A 183 -18.13 0.67 4.53
N TYR A 184 -17.29 1.70 4.39
CA TYR A 184 -16.31 1.80 3.31
C TYR A 184 -15.38 0.59 3.25
N LEU A 185 -14.92 0.05 4.38
CA LEU A 185 -14.00 -1.09 4.40
C LEU A 185 -14.68 -2.46 4.23
N THR A 186 -15.99 -2.55 4.43
CA THR A 186 -16.72 -3.83 4.49
C THR A 186 -17.72 -4.02 3.35
N ASP A 187 -18.27 -2.94 2.80
CA ASP A 187 -19.22 -2.98 1.69
C ASP A 187 -18.52 -3.33 0.38
N THR A 188 -18.91 -4.45 -0.21
CA THR A 188 -18.35 -4.97 -1.47
C THR A 188 -18.90 -4.27 -2.72
N SER A 189 -19.93 -3.43 -2.60
CA SER A 189 -20.62 -2.79 -3.73
C SER A 189 -20.18 -1.36 -4.01
N ARG A 190 -19.81 -0.60 -2.97
CA ARG A 190 -19.50 0.84 -3.05
C ARG A 190 -18.27 1.28 -2.26
N GLY A 191 -17.51 0.32 -1.73
CA GLY A 191 -16.34 0.55 -0.90
C GLY A 191 -15.15 -0.33 -1.28
N MET A 192 -14.24 -0.48 -0.33
CA MET A 192 -13.09 -1.37 -0.36
C MET A 192 -13.41 -2.80 0.08
N GLY A 193 -14.67 -3.13 0.39
CA GLY A 193 -15.02 -4.47 0.85
C GLY A 193 -14.59 -5.56 -0.13
N SER A 194 -14.68 -5.30 -1.44
CA SER A 194 -14.22 -6.22 -2.48
C SER A 194 -12.74 -6.58 -2.32
N LEU A 195 -11.88 -5.61 -2.02
CA LEU A 195 -10.43 -5.81 -1.86
C LEU A 195 -10.10 -6.74 -0.69
N PHE A 196 -10.83 -6.62 0.42
CA PHE A 196 -10.55 -7.40 1.63
C PHE A 196 -11.26 -8.76 1.67
N HIS A 197 -12.24 -8.99 0.79
CA HIS A 197 -12.92 -10.28 0.61
C HIS A 197 -12.43 -11.05 -0.63
N GLN A 198 -11.51 -10.50 -1.42
CA GLN A 198 -10.94 -11.15 -2.61
C GLN A 198 -10.10 -12.39 -2.29
N ALA A 199 -9.86 -13.22 -3.31
CA ALA A 199 -9.18 -14.51 -3.20
C ALA A 199 -7.69 -14.41 -2.82
N TRP A 200 -7.06 -13.24 -2.97
CA TRP A 200 -5.66 -13.03 -2.61
C TRP A 200 -5.58 -12.28 -1.27
N PRO A 201 -4.54 -12.56 -0.44
CA PRO A 201 -4.45 -12.00 0.90
C PRO A 201 -4.35 -10.47 0.92
N ALA A 202 -5.37 -9.81 1.45
CA ALA A 202 -5.34 -8.40 1.77
C ALA A 202 -5.28 -8.21 3.29
N LEU A 203 -4.27 -7.49 3.76
CA LEU A 203 -4.11 -7.13 5.16
C LEU A 203 -4.39 -5.65 5.37
N LEU A 204 -5.27 -5.33 6.31
CA LEU A 204 -5.48 -3.98 6.80
C LEU A 204 -4.53 -3.71 7.98
N PHE A 205 -3.65 -2.74 7.81
CA PHE A 205 -2.72 -2.26 8.83
C PHE A 205 -3.20 -0.93 9.39
N LEU A 206 -3.68 -0.93 10.64
CA LEU A 206 -4.04 0.29 11.36
C LEU A 206 -2.77 0.96 11.90
N SER A 207 -2.42 2.10 11.31
CA SER A 207 -1.27 2.93 11.64
C SER A 207 -1.69 4.15 12.48
N GLY A 208 -0.78 5.12 12.69
CA GLY A 208 -1.11 6.36 13.41
C GLY A 208 -1.25 6.20 14.93
N VAL A 209 -0.95 5.03 15.48
CA VAL A 209 -1.08 4.75 16.91
C VAL A 209 0.08 5.37 17.67
N GLU A 210 -0.09 6.59 18.19
CA GLU A 210 0.97 7.28 18.93
C GLU A 210 0.82 7.11 20.45
N ARG A 211 -0.40 7.14 20.99
CA ARG A 211 -0.70 7.04 22.43
C ARG A 211 -1.67 5.88 22.70
N ALA A 212 -1.98 5.65 23.98
CA ALA A 212 -2.84 4.56 24.41
C ALA A 212 -4.30 4.71 23.95
N ALA A 213 -4.77 5.95 23.77
CA ALA A 213 -6.12 6.23 23.28
C ALA A 213 -6.30 5.76 21.83
N GLU A 214 -5.35 6.09 20.94
CA GLU A 214 -5.37 5.65 19.54
C GLU A 214 -5.19 4.13 19.43
N GLU A 215 -4.41 3.52 20.34
CA GLU A 215 -4.26 2.07 20.39
C GLU A 215 -5.58 1.38 20.74
N ASN A 216 -6.29 1.87 21.76
CA ASN A 216 -7.59 1.36 22.14
C ASN A 216 -8.63 1.55 21.01
N LEU A 217 -8.60 2.71 20.34
CA LEU A 217 -9.45 2.97 19.17
C LEU A 217 -9.17 1.97 18.05
N ALA A 218 -7.90 1.79 17.68
CA ALA A 218 -7.51 0.85 16.64
C ALA A 218 -7.89 -0.60 16.97
N ILE A 219 -7.68 -1.04 18.22
CA ILE A 219 -8.07 -2.39 18.66
C ILE A 219 -9.59 -2.58 18.59
N THR A 220 -10.37 -1.59 19.03
CA THR A 220 -11.84 -1.67 19.02
C THR A 220 -12.36 -1.68 17.58
N PHE A 221 -11.83 -0.81 16.72
CA PHE A 221 -12.18 -0.75 15.31
C PHE A 221 -11.84 -2.06 14.58
N ALA A 222 -10.66 -2.63 14.83
CA ALA A 222 -10.27 -3.92 14.25
C ALA A 222 -11.17 -5.09 14.68
N ARG A 223 -11.64 -5.12 15.94
CA ARG A 223 -12.60 -6.13 16.40
C ARG A 223 -13.93 -6.02 15.67
N GLU A 224 -14.41 -4.81 15.44
CA GLU A 224 -15.65 -4.56 14.70
C GLU A 224 -15.54 -4.90 13.20
N LEU A 225 -14.36 -4.69 12.61
CA LEU A 225 -14.07 -5.10 11.24
C LEU A 225 -14.09 -6.62 11.10
N ALA A 226 -13.48 -7.32 12.05
CA ALA A 226 -13.47 -8.78 12.06
C ALA A 226 -14.85 -9.38 12.30
N ALA A 227 -15.69 -8.75 13.12
CA ALA A 227 -17.11 -9.13 13.26
C ALA A 227 -17.90 -8.99 11.95
N ARG A 228 -17.37 -8.25 10.97
CA ARG A 228 -17.93 -8.08 9.61
C ARG A 228 -17.14 -8.86 8.54
N GLY A 229 -16.31 -9.82 8.93
CA GLY A 229 -15.60 -10.71 8.00
C GLY A 229 -14.20 -10.26 7.59
N ILE A 230 -13.72 -9.10 8.04
CA ILE A 230 -12.36 -8.62 7.74
C ILE A 230 -11.37 -9.19 8.77
N CYS A 231 -10.83 -10.37 8.50
CA CYS A 231 -10.06 -11.14 9.49
C CYS A 231 -8.55 -10.81 9.52
N HIS A 232 -8.00 -10.20 8.47
CA HIS A 232 -6.57 -9.89 8.38
C HIS A 232 -6.29 -8.45 8.79
N VAL A 233 -6.43 -8.17 10.08
CA VAL A 233 -6.17 -6.83 10.65
C VAL A 233 -4.96 -6.86 11.59
N ALA A 234 -4.06 -5.91 11.40
CA ALA A 234 -2.93 -5.68 12.29
C ALA A 234 -2.93 -4.22 12.76
N VAL A 235 -2.52 -4.01 14.01
CA VAL A 235 -2.33 -2.67 14.58
C VAL A 235 -0.84 -2.50 14.86
N GLY A 236 -0.23 -1.36 14.51
CA GLY A 236 1.18 -1.19 14.80
C GLY A 236 1.78 0.17 14.57
N LYS A 237 3.07 0.25 14.91
CA LYS A 237 3.96 1.40 14.72
C LYS A 237 5.13 0.95 13.84
N PRO A 238 5.06 1.17 12.51
CA PRO A 238 6.11 0.74 11.59
C PRO A 238 7.51 1.26 11.93
N GLU A 239 7.56 2.52 12.41
CA GLU A 239 8.82 3.17 12.79
C GLU A 239 9.50 2.46 13.97
N LEU A 240 8.73 1.94 14.91
CA LEU A 240 9.24 1.19 16.06
C LEU A 240 9.37 -0.31 15.80
N ASN A 241 9.06 -0.78 14.58
CA ASN A 241 9.05 -2.20 14.23
C ASN A 241 8.15 -3.04 15.17
N ARG A 242 6.99 -2.48 15.55
CA ARG A 242 6.02 -3.13 16.45
C ARG A 242 4.68 -3.30 15.74
N CYS A 243 4.11 -4.49 15.79
CA CYS A 243 2.70 -4.69 15.50
C CYS A 243 2.11 -5.77 16.39
N LYS A 244 0.78 -5.80 16.39
CA LYS A 244 -0.04 -6.82 17.00
C LYS A 244 -1.06 -7.25 15.94
N ARG A 245 -0.91 -8.47 15.43
CA ARG A 245 -2.02 -9.12 14.70
C ARG A 245 -3.12 -9.40 15.71
N LEU A 246 -4.32 -8.93 15.40
CA LEU A 246 -5.48 -9.22 16.22
C LEU A 246 -6.05 -10.54 15.72
N ARG A 247 -5.81 -11.61 16.48
CA ARG A 247 -6.54 -12.86 16.29
C ARG A 247 -7.95 -12.60 16.79
N VAL A 248 -8.90 -12.54 15.86
CA VAL A 248 -10.31 -12.48 16.20
C VAL A 248 -10.83 -13.89 16.02
N SER A 249 -10.93 -14.59 17.16
CA SER A 249 -11.49 -15.94 17.31
C SER A 249 -13.00 -15.88 17.38
#